data_AF-A0A6A5GJ54-F1
#
_entry.id   AF-A0A6A5GJ54-F1
#
_cell.length_a   1.000
_cell.length_b   1.000
_cell.length_c   1.000
_cell.angle_alpha   90.00
_cell.angle_beta   90.00
_cell.angle_gamma   90.00
#
_symmetry.space_group_name_H-M   'P 1'
#
loop_
_entity.id
_entity.type
_entity.pdbx_description
1 polymer ?
#
loop_
_entity_poly.entity_id
_entity_poly.type
_entity_poly.pdbx_seq_one_letter_code
_entity_poly.pdbx_strand_id
1 'polypeptide(L)'
;MCRCLEKALQSRTEKLKVEQFFLSVLEIKQAVSAINLLDREILWLVTVHLPFEDQAFTADDFIPLIEGQGRQRLDLRIELHEFSTQVLEEVRKLLVYTSPLNSITIKYKTIDQECIELIAKTEHSSDGKTFFKFSIDHADDPIKEMATLTLSDNERHLNIFEIPSIMRSIAPNLGCRQIQSLRKVSRGIRHCVDYIKPDPHILKYYISLGNFLFAFIGGMMNEEISTWYNGSRKEEAVRFVNDFELNTRHQKSCMGQLSIKMDRTSWFSKEEDEDSVRPKVFKLLRDVLISRTSPLKVKILSLTTQCLVMNILPYLDAEYLELIFIRKIEEIDEECTIDLDEISKTEQWIKAKRLRIKDLTVRMSIQDMNILNFEWIDITLESMTQEDITYCRKATALGAPYRVDDDFEYLWYFRIENTPEYLHVVLEQGPLQIEGCSYFKKIHQNKTPFF
;
A
#
# COMPACT_ATOMS: atom_id res chain seq x y z
N MET A 1 25.22 -32.90 -28.92
CA MET A 1 26.31 -32.41 -28.02
C MET A 1 27.64 -32.98 -28.50
N CYS A 2 28.71 -32.16 -28.60
CA CYS A 2 30.05 -32.70 -28.82
C CYS A 2 30.43 -33.56 -27.60
N ARG A 3 30.73 -34.86 -27.80
CA ARG A 3 31.20 -35.77 -26.74
C ARG A 3 32.37 -35.20 -25.92
N CYS A 4 33.14 -34.28 -26.52
CA CYS A 4 34.21 -33.55 -25.85
C CYS A 4 33.71 -32.61 -24.74
N LEU A 5 32.60 -31.89 -24.97
CA LEU A 5 32.00 -31.01 -23.96
C LEU A 5 31.45 -31.83 -22.79
N GLU A 6 30.77 -32.93 -23.08
CA GLU A 6 30.23 -33.82 -22.05
C GLU A 6 31.34 -34.39 -21.15
N LYS A 7 32.40 -34.93 -21.76
CA LYS A 7 33.57 -35.44 -21.03
C LYS A 7 34.26 -34.36 -20.21
N ALA A 8 34.39 -33.14 -20.76
CA ALA A 8 34.98 -32.02 -20.05
C ALA A 8 34.15 -31.63 -18.82
N LEU A 9 32.82 -31.54 -18.97
CA LEU A 9 31.91 -31.24 -17.85
C LEU A 9 31.89 -32.36 -16.81
N GLN A 10 31.87 -33.63 -17.23
CA GLN A 10 31.92 -34.81 -16.34
C GLN A 10 33.23 -34.92 -15.56
N SER A 11 34.35 -34.46 -16.12
CA SER A 11 35.66 -34.51 -15.46
C SER A 11 35.83 -33.51 -14.31
N ARG A 12 34.88 -32.60 -14.12
CA ARG A 12 34.95 -31.58 -13.07
C ARG A 12 34.51 -32.17 -11.73
N THR A 13 35.21 -31.78 -10.67
CA THR A 13 34.79 -32.05 -9.28
C THR A 13 33.60 -31.22 -8.85
N GLU A 14 33.45 -30.02 -9.42
CA GLU A 14 32.31 -29.12 -9.18
C GLU A 14 31.57 -28.80 -10.48
N LYS A 15 30.24 -28.74 -10.39
CA LYS A 15 29.38 -28.38 -11.52
C LYS A 15 29.75 -26.99 -12.06
N LEU A 16 29.71 -26.85 -13.38
CA LEU A 16 30.05 -25.58 -14.02
C LEU A 16 28.93 -24.56 -13.77
N LYS A 17 29.31 -23.42 -13.17
CA LYS A 17 28.45 -22.28 -12.90
C LYS A 17 28.27 -21.43 -14.16
N VAL A 18 27.07 -21.46 -14.74
CA VAL A 18 26.71 -20.67 -15.93
C VAL A 18 25.30 -20.12 -15.77
N GLU A 19 25.12 -18.83 -16.00
CA GLU A 19 23.81 -18.18 -15.95
C GLU A 19 22.95 -18.41 -17.20
N GLN A 20 23.62 -18.50 -18.36
CA GLN A 20 22.99 -18.63 -19.66
C GLN A 20 23.67 -19.75 -20.45
N PHE A 21 22.91 -20.75 -20.86
CA PHE A 21 23.45 -21.89 -21.57
C PHE A 21 22.80 -22.02 -22.95
N PHE A 22 23.62 -21.91 -24.00
CA PHE A 22 23.20 -22.07 -25.38
C PHE A 22 23.77 -23.37 -25.94
N LEU A 23 22.91 -24.18 -26.56
CA LEU A 23 23.31 -25.45 -27.16
C LEU A 23 22.53 -25.72 -28.43
N SER A 24 23.24 -26.05 -29.50
CA SER A 24 22.65 -26.65 -30.70
C SER A 24 22.66 -28.18 -30.58
N VAL A 25 21.51 -28.83 -30.72
CA VAL A 25 21.34 -30.27 -30.50
C VAL A 25 20.60 -30.95 -31.63
N LEU A 26 20.84 -32.25 -31.78
CA LEU A 26 20.05 -33.14 -32.64
C LEU A 26 18.83 -33.70 -31.90
N GLU A 27 18.98 -33.95 -30.61
CA GLU A 27 17.92 -34.44 -29.73
C GLU A 27 17.96 -33.66 -28.42
N ILE A 28 16.80 -33.32 -27.88
CA ILE A 28 16.70 -32.52 -26.64
C ILE A 28 17.28 -33.27 -25.44
N LYS A 29 17.30 -34.61 -25.46
CA LYS A 29 18.02 -35.43 -24.47
C LYS A 29 19.48 -35.01 -24.34
N GLN A 30 20.11 -34.55 -25.42
CA GLN A 30 21.47 -34.00 -25.38
C GLN A 30 21.52 -32.69 -24.58
N ALA A 31 20.52 -31.82 -24.68
CA ALA A 31 20.42 -30.62 -23.86
C ALA A 31 20.21 -30.98 -22.38
N VAL A 32 19.32 -31.93 -22.08
CA VAL A 32 19.08 -32.44 -20.73
C VAL A 32 20.38 -32.97 -20.11
N SER A 33 21.12 -33.81 -20.83
CA SER A 33 22.40 -34.35 -20.35
C SER A 33 23.44 -33.27 -20.07
N ALA A 34 23.54 -32.23 -20.92
CA ALA A 34 24.46 -31.12 -20.68
C ALA A 34 24.06 -30.34 -19.43
N ILE A 35 22.78 -29.99 -19.31
CA ILE A 35 22.26 -29.16 -18.21
C ILE A 35 22.38 -29.89 -16.86
N ASN A 36 22.25 -31.22 -16.84
CA ASN A 36 22.49 -32.02 -15.63
C ASN A 36 23.91 -31.89 -15.07
N LEU A 37 24.89 -31.59 -15.93
CA LEU A 37 26.29 -31.38 -15.58
C LEU A 37 26.61 -29.92 -15.20
N LEU A 38 25.63 -29.02 -15.32
CA LEU A 38 25.75 -27.61 -14.93
C LEU A 38 25.16 -27.36 -13.55
N ASP A 39 25.61 -26.27 -12.93
CA ASP A 39 25.01 -25.75 -11.71
C ASP A 39 23.66 -25.07 -12.04
N ARG A 40 22.57 -25.71 -11.62
CA ARG A 40 21.20 -25.26 -11.89
C ARG A 40 20.74 -24.15 -10.94
N GLU A 41 21.53 -23.79 -9.91
CA GLU A 41 21.13 -22.74 -8.96
C GLU A 41 21.25 -21.33 -9.52
N ILE A 42 22.15 -21.13 -10.50
CA ILE A 42 22.38 -19.83 -11.14
C ILE A 42 21.92 -19.77 -12.61
N LEU A 43 21.56 -20.93 -13.18
CA LEU A 43 21.14 -21.07 -14.57
C LEU A 43 19.71 -20.57 -14.73
N TRP A 44 19.54 -19.41 -15.36
CA TRP A 44 18.23 -18.80 -15.55
C TRP A 44 17.78 -18.74 -16.99
N LEU A 45 18.68 -18.92 -17.96
CA LEU A 45 18.34 -18.96 -19.38
C LEU A 45 18.94 -20.20 -20.04
N VAL A 46 18.10 -21.03 -20.64
CA VAL A 46 18.52 -22.14 -21.50
C VAL A 46 18.00 -21.89 -22.89
N THR A 47 18.90 -21.85 -23.86
CA THR A 47 18.56 -21.78 -25.28
C THR A 47 18.92 -23.10 -25.96
N VAL A 48 17.89 -23.79 -26.45
CA VAL A 48 18.04 -25.01 -27.26
C VAL A 48 17.77 -24.66 -28.71
N HIS A 49 18.80 -24.81 -29.54
CA HIS A 49 18.71 -24.60 -30.99
C HIS A 49 18.62 -25.95 -31.71
N LEU A 50 17.58 -26.09 -32.53
CA LEU A 50 17.28 -27.22 -33.39
C LEU A 50 17.61 -26.80 -34.84
N PRO A 51 18.82 -27.11 -35.35
CA PRO A 51 19.33 -26.48 -36.58
C PRO A 51 18.74 -27.02 -37.88
N PHE A 52 18.03 -28.15 -37.89
CA PHE A 52 17.52 -28.79 -39.11
C PHE A 52 16.04 -28.48 -39.36
N GLU A 53 15.64 -28.46 -40.64
CA GLU A 53 14.28 -28.07 -41.07
C GLU A 53 13.21 -29.03 -40.56
N ASP A 54 13.51 -30.32 -40.56
CA ASP A 54 12.63 -31.42 -40.16
C ASP A 54 12.65 -31.71 -38.65
N GLN A 55 13.35 -30.88 -37.87
CA GLN A 55 13.58 -31.13 -36.45
C GLN A 55 12.46 -30.59 -35.57
N ALA A 56 11.59 -31.48 -35.13
CA ALA A 56 10.53 -31.20 -34.18
C ALA A 56 10.89 -31.62 -32.74
N PHE A 57 10.02 -31.27 -31.79
CA PHE A 57 10.12 -31.72 -30.40
C PHE A 57 8.76 -32.14 -29.86
N THR A 58 8.79 -32.93 -28.78
CA THR A 58 7.62 -33.17 -27.94
C THR A 58 7.81 -32.48 -26.59
N ALA A 59 6.70 -32.12 -25.93
CA ALA A 59 6.76 -31.51 -24.60
C ALA A 59 7.51 -32.39 -23.60
N ASP A 60 7.31 -33.71 -23.69
CA ASP A 60 7.94 -34.72 -22.83
C ASP A 60 9.46 -34.67 -22.87
N ASP A 61 10.04 -34.25 -24.00
CA ASP A 61 11.48 -34.12 -24.15
C ASP A 61 12.08 -33.02 -23.23
N PHE A 62 11.31 -31.98 -22.93
CA PHE A 62 11.72 -30.87 -22.09
C PHE A 62 11.32 -31.05 -20.62
N ILE A 63 10.42 -31.98 -20.28
CA ILE A 63 10.00 -32.22 -18.88
C ILE A 63 11.22 -32.47 -17.97
N PRO A 64 12.18 -33.36 -18.29
CA PRO A 64 13.35 -33.59 -17.43
C PRO A 64 14.25 -32.35 -17.27
N LEU A 65 14.23 -31.46 -18.27
CA LEU A 65 14.94 -30.19 -18.22
C LEU A 65 14.29 -29.26 -17.21
N ILE A 66 12.96 -29.19 -17.23
CA ILE A 66 12.11 -28.31 -16.42
C ILE A 66 12.01 -28.80 -14.98
N GLU A 67 11.66 -30.08 -14.76
CA GLU A 67 11.49 -30.67 -13.42
C GLU A 67 12.79 -30.71 -12.62
N GLY A 68 13.93 -30.86 -13.29
CA GLY A 68 15.22 -30.84 -12.62
C GLY A 68 15.69 -29.43 -12.22
N GLN A 69 14.97 -28.36 -12.57
CA GLN A 69 15.40 -27.00 -12.23
C GLN A 69 15.35 -26.76 -10.72
N GLY A 70 16.33 -26.01 -10.24
CA GLY A 70 16.39 -25.63 -8.83
C GLY A 70 15.37 -24.53 -8.51
N ARG A 71 15.67 -23.73 -7.49
CA ARG A 71 14.81 -22.59 -7.10
C ARG A 71 14.78 -21.46 -8.12
N GLN A 72 15.79 -21.38 -8.99
CA GLN A 72 15.83 -20.35 -10.01
C GLN A 72 14.87 -20.73 -11.13
N ARG A 73 13.87 -19.88 -11.33
CA ARG A 73 12.95 -20.03 -12.46
C ARG A 73 13.71 -19.83 -13.76
N LEU A 74 13.40 -20.69 -14.71
CA LEU A 74 14.07 -20.81 -15.98
C LEU A 74 13.29 -20.05 -17.06
N ASP A 75 13.99 -19.23 -17.83
CA ASP A 75 13.56 -18.81 -19.16
C ASP A 75 14.02 -19.89 -20.15
N LEU A 76 13.06 -20.57 -20.77
CA LEU A 76 13.34 -21.56 -21.81
C LEU A 76 13.21 -20.91 -23.17
N ARG A 77 14.28 -20.90 -23.95
CA ARG A 77 14.28 -20.46 -25.34
C ARG A 77 14.48 -21.65 -26.27
N ILE A 78 13.60 -21.80 -27.24
CA ILE A 78 13.67 -22.84 -28.26
C ILE A 78 13.81 -22.14 -29.61
N GLU A 79 14.87 -22.44 -30.34
CA GLU A 79 15.13 -21.90 -31.68
C GLU A 79 14.98 -23.05 -32.68
N LEU A 80 14.07 -22.90 -33.64
CA LEU A 80 13.70 -23.93 -34.61
C LEU A 80 13.51 -23.34 -36.01
N HIS A 81 13.42 -24.19 -37.03
CA HIS A 81 13.29 -23.73 -38.42
C HIS A 81 11.86 -23.33 -38.78
N GLU A 82 10.90 -24.22 -38.55
CA GLU A 82 9.49 -24.11 -38.95
C GLU A 82 8.56 -24.23 -37.73
N PHE A 83 7.78 -23.19 -37.47
CA PHE A 83 6.78 -23.18 -36.41
C PHE A 83 5.42 -23.63 -36.95
N SER A 84 5.07 -24.89 -36.68
CA SER A 84 3.84 -25.51 -37.16
C SER A 84 2.78 -25.68 -36.06
N THR A 85 1.56 -26.06 -36.46
CA THR A 85 0.45 -26.32 -35.53
C THR A 85 0.77 -27.46 -34.55
N GLN A 86 1.52 -28.46 -35.00
CA GLN A 86 2.01 -29.53 -34.14
C GLN A 86 2.95 -29.01 -33.05
N VAL A 87 3.87 -28.11 -33.40
CA VAL A 87 4.78 -27.48 -32.43
C VAL A 87 4.01 -26.62 -31.44
N LEU A 88 2.98 -25.89 -31.88
CA LEU A 88 2.14 -25.08 -31.01
C LEU A 88 1.42 -25.93 -29.94
N GLU A 89 0.89 -27.11 -30.31
CA GLU A 89 0.26 -28.03 -29.34
C GLU A 89 1.26 -28.55 -28.31
N GLU A 90 2.49 -28.85 -28.70
CA GLU A 90 3.55 -29.24 -27.77
C GLU A 90 3.97 -28.07 -26.85
N VAL A 91 4.03 -26.84 -27.35
CA VAL A 91 4.24 -25.64 -26.51
C VAL A 91 3.11 -25.47 -25.50
N ARG A 92 1.85 -25.67 -25.89
CA ARG A 92 0.70 -25.62 -24.97
C ARG A 92 0.80 -26.64 -23.86
N LYS A 93 1.27 -27.86 -24.16
CA LYS A 93 1.56 -28.88 -23.15
C LYS A 93 2.67 -28.44 -22.19
N LEU A 94 3.73 -27.80 -22.70
CA LEU A 94 4.80 -27.24 -21.85
C LEU A 94 4.31 -26.13 -20.92
N LEU A 95 3.33 -25.32 -21.37
CA LEU A 95 2.72 -24.28 -20.53
C LEU A 95 1.92 -24.84 -19.36
N VAL A 96 1.62 -26.14 -19.31
CA VAL A 96 1.03 -26.77 -18.11
C VAL A 96 2.07 -26.90 -16.98
N TYR A 97 3.36 -26.98 -17.32
CA TYR A 97 4.47 -27.11 -16.37
C TYR A 97 4.97 -25.74 -15.88
N THR A 98 4.07 -24.92 -15.32
CA THR A 98 4.31 -23.50 -15.01
C THR A 98 5.20 -23.23 -13.80
N SER A 99 5.38 -24.18 -12.89
CA SER A 99 6.03 -23.92 -11.60
C SER A 99 7.51 -23.50 -11.71
N PRO A 100 8.36 -24.13 -12.57
CA PRO A 100 9.80 -23.79 -12.67
C PRO A 100 10.13 -22.79 -13.78
N LEU A 101 9.17 -22.35 -14.61
CA LEU A 101 9.42 -21.55 -15.81
C LEU A 101 8.93 -20.12 -15.66
N ASN A 102 9.78 -19.13 -15.94
CA ASN A 102 9.37 -17.71 -16.02
C ASN A 102 8.70 -17.40 -17.36
N SER A 103 9.27 -17.92 -18.44
CA SER A 103 8.74 -17.76 -19.77
C SER A 103 9.25 -18.84 -20.72
N ILE A 104 8.46 -19.10 -21.76
CA ILE A 104 8.87 -19.90 -22.92
C ILE A 104 8.96 -18.96 -24.11
N THR A 105 10.13 -18.88 -24.74
CA THR A 105 10.36 -18.09 -25.94
C THR A 105 10.64 -19.02 -27.12
N ILE A 106 9.84 -18.96 -28.17
CA ILE A 106 10.07 -19.71 -29.41
C ILE A 106 10.56 -18.76 -30.50
N LYS A 107 11.74 -19.00 -31.03
CA LYS A 107 12.23 -18.33 -32.24
C LYS A 107 12.14 -19.27 -33.42
N TYR A 108 11.70 -18.73 -34.56
CA TYR A 108 11.49 -19.50 -35.78
C TYR A 108 11.98 -18.73 -37.00
N LYS A 109 12.29 -19.45 -38.09
CA LYS A 109 12.59 -18.83 -39.39
C LYS A 109 11.35 -18.72 -40.27
N THR A 110 10.49 -19.73 -40.22
CA THR A 110 9.24 -19.86 -40.98
C THR A 110 8.11 -20.26 -40.05
N ILE A 111 6.87 -19.87 -40.38
CA ILE A 111 5.68 -20.13 -39.56
C ILE A 111 4.48 -20.44 -40.44
N ASP A 112 3.67 -21.40 -40.00
CA ASP A 112 2.41 -21.74 -40.64
C ASP A 112 1.37 -20.63 -40.47
N GLN A 113 0.67 -20.30 -41.56
CA GLN A 113 -0.35 -19.25 -41.56
C GLN A 113 -1.48 -19.52 -40.54
N GLU A 114 -1.84 -20.80 -40.34
CA GLU A 114 -2.85 -21.22 -39.36
C GLU A 114 -2.42 -20.93 -37.90
N CYS A 115 -1.11 -21.00 -37.60
CA CYS A 115 -0.58 -20.66 -36.27
C CYS A 115 -0.70 -19.18 -35.96
N ILE A 116 -0.53 -18.31 -36.97
CA ILE A 116 -0.64 -16.86 -36.81
C ILE A 116 -2.06 -16.49 -36.33
N GLU A 117 -3.09 -17.12 -36.89
CA GLU A 117 -4.49 -16.88 -36.51
C GLU A 117 -4.82 -17.41 -35.11
N LEU A 118 -4.25 -18.56 -34.73
CA LEU A 118 -4.49 -19.19 -33.43
C LEU A 118 -3.80 -18.45 -32.27
N ILE A 119 -2.65 -17.82 -32.53
CA ILE A 119 -1.84 -17.13 -31.51
C ILE A 119 -2.29 -15.67 -31.32
N ALA A 120 -2.82 -15.02 -32.37
CA ALA A 120 -3.35 -13.64 -32.27
C ALA A 120 -4.52 -13.47 -31.28
N LYS A 121 -5.11 -14.58 -30.81
CA LYS A 121 -6.19 -14.60 -29.80
C LYS A 121 -5.70 -14.65 -28.35
N THR A 122 -4.41 -14.87 -28.11
CA THR A 122 -3.84 -15.05 -26.76
C THR A 122 -2.82 -13.96 -26.45
N GLU A 123 -2.89 -13.35 -25.26
CA GLU A 123 -2.07 -12.19 -24.87
C GLU A 123 -0.56 -12.53 -24.84
N HIS A 124 0.15 -12.20 -25.93
CA HIS A 124 1.59 -12.40 -26.08
C HIS A 124 2.27 -11.16 -26.66
N SER A 125 3.50 -10.87 -26.25
CA SER A 125 4.33 -9.85 -26.91
C SER A 125 5.01 -10.46 -28.13
N SER A 126 4.58 -10.10 -29.34
CA SER A 126 5.23 -10.47 -30.60
C SER A 126 5.81 -9.22 -31.28
N ASP A 127 7.01 -9.31 -31.87
CA ASP A 127 7.51 -8.27 -32.79
C ASP A 127 6.97 -8.43 -34.23
N GLY A 128 6.15 -9.48 -34.45
CA GLY A 128 5.52 -9.80 -35.72
C GLY A 128 6.46 -10.38 -36.77
N LYS A 129 7.74 -10.64 -36.47
CA LYS A 129 8.71 -11.08 -37.49
C LYS A 129 9.63 -12.23 -37.10
N THR A 130 9.91 -12.53 -35.82
CA THR A 130 10.94 -13.56 -35.51
C THR A 130 10.78 -14.43 -34.25
N PHE A 131 9.85 -14.13 -33.33
CA PHE A 131 9.65 -14.96 -32.13
C PHE A 131 8.30 -14.75 -31.43
N PHE A 132 7.90 -15.75 -30.63
CA PHE A 132 6.83 -15.65 -29.63
C PHE A 132 7.39 -15.78 -28.22
N LYS A 133 6.84 -15.01 -27.29
CA LYS A 133 7.13 -15.14 -25.86
C LYS A 133 5.85 -15.39 -25.08
N PHE A 134 5.79 -16.56 -24.44
CA PHE A 134 4.77 -16.94 -23.48
C PHE A 134 5.30 -16.62 -22.08
N SER A 135 4.81 -15.54 -21.48
CA SER A 135 5.11 -15.21 -20.09
C SER A 135 4.19 -16.01 -19.17
N ILE A 136 4.74 -16.62 -18.13
CA ILE A 136 3.95 -17.31 -17.13
C ILE A 136 3.70 -16.31 -15.99
N ASP A 137 2.44 -15.97 -15.76
CA ASP A 137 2.07 -15.14 -14.62
C ASP A 137 2.15 -15.98 -13.34
N HIS A 138 2.99 -15.54 -12.41
CA HIS A 138 3.25 -16.22 -11.16
C HIS A 138 2.58 -15.53 -9.98
N ALA A 139 1.51 -14.79 -10.22
CA ALA A 139 0.73 -14.14 -9.17
C ALA A 139 0.37 -15.07 -8.00
N ASP A 140 0.29 -16.40 -8.20
CA ASP A 140 -0.35 -17.31 -7.25
C ASP A 140 0.45 -18.49 -6.64
N ASP A 141 1.74 -18.76 -6.96
CA ASP A 141 2.44 -19.91 -6.31
C ASP A 141 3.87 -19.71 -5.75
N PRO A 142 4.07 -18.77 -4.81
CA PRO A 142 5.17 -18.80 -3.84
C PRO A 142 4.83 -19.62 -2.56
N ILE A 143 3.58 -20.07 -2.42
CA ILE A 143 3.04 -20.64 -1.17
C ILE A 143 3.52 -22.07 -0.97
N LYS A 144 3.56 -22.88 -2.03
CA LYS A 144 3.95 -24.30 -1.95
C LYS A 144 5.46 -24.48 -1.70
N GLU A 145 6.30 -23.64 -2.29
CA GLU A 145 7.75 -23.65 -2.12
C GLU A 145 8.16 -23.12 -0.73
N MET A 146 7.54 -22.05 -0.23
CA MET A 146 7.82 -21.54 1.12
C MET A 146 7.42 -22.54 2.21
N ALA A 147 6.31 -23.27 2.03
CA ALA A 147 5.83 -24.22 3.03
C ALA A 147 6.77 -25.43 3.24
N THR A 148 7.63 -25.76 2.27
CA THR A 148 8.53 -26.92 2.34
C THR A 148 9.93 -26.61 2.88
N LEU A 149 10.30 -25.32 3.02
CA LEU A 149 11.61 -24.91 3.52
C LEU A 149 11.78 -25.25 5.02
N THR A 150 12.63 -26.23 5.31
CA THR A 150 12.96 -26.66 6.69
C THR A 150 14.47 -26.64 6.92
N LEU A 151 14.88 -26.50 8.20
CA LEU A 151 16.29 -26.53 8.61
C LEU A 151 17.02 -27.85 8.25
N SER A 152 16.28 -28.92 7.95
CA SER A 152 16.83 -30.23 7.59
C SER A 152 17.25 -30.37 6.12
N ASP A 153 16.96 -29.38 5.27
CA ASP A 153 17.49 -29.31 3.89
C ASP A 153 18.98 -28.93 3.92
N ASN A 154 19.82 -29.87 4.34
CA ASN A 154 21.28 -29.72 4.49
C ASN A 154 22.04 -29.62 3.15
N GLU A 155 21.35 -29.61 2.01
CA GLU A 155 21.98 -29.48 0.69
C GLU A 155 22.21 -28.02 0.25
N ARG A 156 21.73 -27.01 1.01
CA ARG A 156 21.76 -25.60 0.61
C ARG A 156 22.25 -24.67 1.71
N HIS A 157 23.06 -23.66 1.36
CA HIS A 157 23.35 -22.51 2.22
C HIS A 157 22.15 -21.54 2.23
N LEU A 158 21.06 -21.93 2.89
CA LEU A 158 19.92 -21.06 3.16
C LEU A 158 20.31 -19.99 4.17
N ASN A 159 19.99 -18.72 3.89
CA ASN A 159 20.01 -17.72 4.95
C ASN A 159 18.88 -18.07 5.94
N ILE A 160 19.19 -18.00 7.23
CA ILE A 160 18.24 -18.35 8.30
C ILE A 160 16.92 -17.56 8.20
N PHE A 161 16.95 -16.34 7.64
CA PHE A 161 15.78 -15.49 7.44
C PHE A 161 14.92 -15.88 6.22
N GLU A 162 15.39 -16.79 5.37
CA GLU A 162 14.60 -17.35 4.27
C GLU A 162 13.70 -18.50 4.74
N ILE A 163 13.88 -18.97 5.98
CA ILE A 163 13.10 -20.05 6.57
C ILE A 163 11.83 -19.47 7.23
N PRO A 164 10.62 -19.82 6.76
CA PRO A 164 9.39 -19.19 7.25
C PRO A 164 9.10 -19.41 8.72
N SER A 165 9.42 -20.58 9.29
CA SER A 165 9.22 -20.84 10.72
C SER A 165 10.06 -19.91 11.59
N ILE A 166 11.30 -19.61 11.17
CA ILE A 166 12.19 -18.70 11.88
C ILE A 166 11.74 -17.25 11.68
N MET A 167 11.47 -16.84 10.45
CA MET A 167 10.94 -15.50 10.16
C MET A 167 9.65 -15.24 10.96
N ARG A 168 8.76 -16.24 11.07
CA ARG A 168 7.53 -16.16 11.87
C ARG A 168 7.81 -15.99 13.37
N SER A 169 8.88 -16.59 13.89
CA SER A 169 9.26 -16.45 15.30
C SER A 169 9.80 -15.06 15.64
N ILE A 170 10.49 -14.41 14.70
CA ILE A 170 11.06 -13.07 14.92
C ILE A 170 10.10 -11.96 14.49
N ALA A 171 9.18 -12.22 13.57
CA ALA A 171 8.25 -11.25 12.97
C ALA A 171 7.53 -10.35 13.99
N PRO A 172 7.02 -10.85 15.14
CA PRO A 172 6.36 -10.01 16.13
C PRO A 172 7.26 -8.94 16.78
N ASN A 173 8.58 -9.08 16.65
CA ASN A 173 9.57 -8.14 17.21
C ASN A 173 10.12 -7.19 16.13
N LEU A 174 9.67 -7.30 14.88
CA LEU A 174 10.14 -6.46 13.78
C LEU A 174 9.26 -5.22 13.63
N GLY A 175 9.87 -4.04 13.57
CA GLY A 175 9.21 -2.82 13.13
C GLY A 175 9.31 -2.60 11.63
N CYS A 176 8.61 -1.58 11.14
CA CYS A 176 8.57 -1.19 9.73
C CYS A 176 9.97 -1.07 9.09
N ARG A 177 10.93 -0.45 9.79
CA ARG A 177 12.30 -0.23 9.27
C ARG A 177 13.08 -1.53 9.13
N GLN A 178 12.98 -2.45 10.09
CA GLN A 178 13.64 -3.75 10.00
C GLN A 178 13.00 -4.60 8.90
N ILE A 179 11.67 -4.57 8.77
CA ILE A 179 10.95 -5.26 7.68
C ILE A 179 11.42 -4.75 6.31
N GLN A 180 11.51 -3.44 6.11
CA GLN A 180 12.05 -2.87 4.87
C GLN A 180 13.51 -3.27 4.62
N SER A 181 14.32 -3.27 5.68
CA SER A 181 15.73 -3.69 5.60
C SER A 181 15.83 -5.14 5.14
N LEU A 182 15.07 -6.06 5.75
CA LEU A 182 15.02 -7.47 5.38
C LEU A 182 14.61 -7.69 3.92
N ARG A 183 13.58 -6.98 3.44
CA ARG A 183 13.17 -7.01 2.03
C ARG A 183 14.28 -6.56 1.09
N LYS A 184 15.25 -5.75 1.53
CA LYS A 184 16.36 -5.27 0.69
C LYS A 184 17.57 -6.21 0.68
N VAL A 185 17.67 -7.18 1.62
CA VAL A 185 18.85 -8.06 1.75
C VAL A 185 18.97 -9.05 0.58
N SER A 186 17.96 -9.91 0.37
CA SER A 186 17.96 -10.91 -0.69
C SER A 186 16.54 -11.13 -1.24
N ARG A 187 16.44 -11.73 -2.44
CA ARG A 187 15.14 -12.14 -3.01
C ARG A 187 14.45 -13.18 -2.12
N GLY A 188 15.18 -14.15 -1.60
CA GLY A 188 14.63 -15.19 -0.72
C GLY A 188 14.05 -14.62 0.58
N ILE A 189 14.76 -13.70 1.23
CA ILE A 189 14.29 -13.07 2.47
C ILE A 189 13.05 -12.22 2.18
N ARG A 190 13.06 -11.46 1.08
CA ARG A 190 11.89 -10.68 0.64
C ARG A 190 10.67 -11.57 0.44
N HIS A 191 10.81 -12.68 -0.28
CA HIS A 191 9.73 -13.63 -0.49
C HIS A 191 9.22 -14.20 0.85
N CYS A 192 10.12 -14.51 1.78
CA CYS A 192 9.76 -15.02 3.10
C CYS A 192 8.98 -13.99 3.91
N VAL A 193 9.42 -12.72 3.92
CA VAL A 193 8.71 -11.61 4.56
C VAL A 193 7.32 -11.42 3.94
N ASP A 194 7.20 -11.44 2.61
CA ASP A 194 5.93 -11.24 1.91
C ASP A 194 4.98 -12.44 2.06
N TYR A 195 5.52 -13.64 2.31
CA TYR A 195 4.76 -14.82 2.72
C TYR A 195 4.25 -14.71 4.17
N ILE A 196 5.11 -14.31 5.11
CA ILE A 196 4.77 -14.18 6.54
C ILE A 196 3.83 -13.00 6.80
N LYS A 197 3.95 -11.92 6.03
CA LYS A 197 3.14 -10.69 6.17
C LYS A 197 3.20 -10.12 7.60
N PRO A 198 4.40 -9.81 8.11
CA PRO A 198 4.58 -9.27 9.45
C PRO A 198 3.83 -7.95 9.63
N ASP A 199 3.36 -7.69 10.84
CA ASP A 199 2.76 -6.40 11.21
C ASP A 199 3.88 -5.36 11.38
N PRO A 200 3.89 -4.25 10.64
CA PRO A 200 4.95 -3.24 10.72
C PRO A 200 4.92 -2.39 11.99
N HIS A 201 3.88 -2.51 12.82
CA HIS A 201 3.80 -1.85 14.14
C HIS A 201 4.05 -0.33 14.07
N ILE A 202 3.49 0.32 13.04
CA ILE A 202 3.60 1.77 12.87
C ILE A 202 2.74 2.46 13.93
N LEU A 203 3.38 3.31 14.74
CA LEU A 203 2.69 4.10 15.77
C LEU A 203 2.29 5.47 15.26
N LYS A 204 3.12 6.08 14.40
CA LYS A 204 2.89 7.40 13.83
C LYS A 204 3.22 7.40 12.34
N TYR A 205 2.32 7.94 11.54
CA TYR A 205 2.58 8.20 10.13
C TYR A 205 2.25 9.68 9.84
N TYR A 206 3.27 10.43 9.46
CA TYR A 206 3.15 11.84 9.12
C TYR A 206 3.43 12.03 7.62
N ILE A 207 2.52 12.72 6.94
CA ILE A 207 2.59 13.07 5.54
C ILE A 207 2.57 14.59 5.44
N SER A 208 3.59 15.17 4.81
CA SER A 208 3.59 16.57 4.40
C SER A 208 3.41 16.64 2.90
N LEU A 209 2.38 17.36 2.48
CA LEU A 209 2.09 17.66 1.09
C LEU A 209 2.55 19.11 0.84
N GLY A 210 3.72 19.22 0.23
CA GLY A 210 4.41 20.46 0.00
C GLY A 210 4.84 20.65 -1.46
N ASN A 211 5.74 21.62 -1.69
CA ASN A 211 6.62 21.60 -2.87
C ASN A 211 7.38 20.25 -2.97
N PHE A 212 7.65 19.65 -1.83
CA PHE A 212 8.11 18.27 -1.70
C PHE A 212 7.03 17.43 -1.01
N LEU A 213 6.87 16.18 -1.44
CA LEU A 213 6.11 15.22 -0.66
C LEU A 213 7.06 14.64 0.38
N PHE A 214 6.62 14.57 1.62
CA PHE A 214 7.43 14.04 2.72
C PHE A 214 6.60 13.01 3.49
N ALA A 215 7.21 11.85 3.77
CA ALA A 215 6.66 10.84 4.65
C ALA A 215 7.62 10.61 5.82
N PHE A 216 7.07 10.62 7.03
CA PHE A 216 7.76 10.23 8.24
C PHE A 216 6.98 9.11 8.93
N ILE A 217 7.68 8.03 9.26
CA ILE A 217 7.13 6.86 9.95
C ILE A 217 7.86 6.70 11.27
N GLY A 218 7.12 6.78 12.36
CA GLY A 218 7.58 6.46 13.70
C GLY A 218 7.02 5.11 14.16
N GLY A 219 7.92 4.20 14.54
CA GLY A 219 7.57 2.86 15.05
C GLY A 219 7.96 2.62 16.51
N MET A 220 7.98 1.36 16.90
CA MET A 220 8.57 0.90 18.15
C MET A 220 10.12 1.04 18.08
N MET A 221 10.80 1.20 19.23
CA MET A 221 12.28 1.22 19.35
C MET A 221 13.02 2.47 18.80
N ASN A 222 12.37 3.64 18.69
CA ASN A 222 12.98 4.90 18.19
C ASN A 222 13.58 4.81 16.78
N GLU A 223 13.16 3.81 15.99
CA GLU A 223 13.58 3.70 14.60
C GLU A 223 12.65 4.50 13.70
N GLU A 224 13.17 5.61 13.18
CA GLU A 224 12.45 6.51 12.30
C GLU A 224 12.80 6.26 10.84
N ILE A 225 11.80 6.39 9.97
CA ILE A 225 11.98 6.42 8.51
C ILE A 225 11.47 7.77 8.02
N SER A 226 12.33 8.49 7.32
CA SER A 226 11.99 9.76 6.69
C SER A 226 12.33 9.69 5.20
N THR A 227 11.35 9.94 4.34
CA THR A 227 11.53 9.91 2.90
C THR A 227 11.00 11.18 2.26
N TRP A 228 11.78 11.74 1.33
CA TRP A 228 11.46 12.94 0.58
C TRP A 228 11.26 12.56 -0.89
N TYR A 229 10.24 13.14 -1.51
CA TYR A 229 9.94 12.96 -2.93
C TYR A 229 9.74 14.32 -3.57
N ASN A 230 10.08 14.42 -4.84
CA ASN A 230 9.87 15.66 -5.58
C ASN A 230 8.37 15.83 -5.90
N GLY A 231 7.69 16.73 -5.19
CA GLY A 231 6.24 16.93 -5.28
C GLY A 231 5.74 17.54 -6.58
N SER A 232 6.64 17.99 -7.46
CA SER A 232 6.30 18.52 -8.79
C SER A 232 6.08 17.43 -9.86
N ARG A 233 6.49 16.18 -9.61
CA ARG A 233 6.45 15.09 -10.61
C ARG A 233 5.32 14.09 -10.33
N LYS A 234 4.47 13.85 -11.33
CA LYS A 234 3.38 12.85 -11.27
C LYS A 234 3.84 11.42 -10.96
N GLU A 235 5.06 11.06 -11.35
CA GLU A 235 5.69 9.75 -11.09
C GLU A 235 6.09 9.60 -9.62
N GLU A 236 6.57 10.68 -9.02
CA GLU A 236 6.99 10.71 -7.61
C GLU A 236 5.78 10.61 -6.68
N ALA A 237 4.61 11.14 -7.07
CA ALA A 237 3.36 10.88 -6.35
C ALA A 237 2.96 9.39 -6.37
N VAL A 238 3.15 8.69 -7.49
CA VAL A 238 2.87 7.24 -7.56
C VAL A 238 3.84 6.50 -6.65
N ARG A 239 5.13 6.84 -6.67
CA ARG A 239 6.12 6.25 -5.76
C ARG A 239 5.78 6.49 -4.29
N PHE A 240 5.45 7.73 -3.93
CA PHE A 240 5.03 8.11 -2.59
C PHE A 240 3.85 7.26 -2.09
N VAL A 241 2.81 7.09 -2.92
CA VAL A 241 1.64 6.29 -2.53
C VAL A 241 1.95 4.80 -2.50
N ASN A 242 2.76 4.28 -3.42
CA ASN A 242 3.21 2.88 -3.39
C ASN A 242 4.00 2.58 -2.11
N ASP A 243 4.83 3.51 -1.65
CA ASP A 243 5.54 3.37 -0.38
C ASP A 243 4.56 3.41 0.81
N PHE A 244 3.57 4.30 0.80
CA PHE A 244 2.50 4.31 1.79
C PHE A 244 1.75 2.96 1.83
N GLU A 245 1.38 2.42 0.67
CA GLU A 245 0.75 1.11 0.57
C GLU A 245 1.66 0.03 1.13
N LEU A 246 2.90 -0.09 0.64
CA LEU A 246 3.84 -1.12 1.06
C LEU A 246 4.07 -1.13 2.57
N ASN A 247 4.11 0.04 3.18
CA ASN A 247 4.34 0.22 4.61
C ASN A 247 3.11 -0.06 5.46
N THR A 248 1.91 0.17 4.94
CA THR A 248 0.67 0.01 5.71
C THR A 248 -0.10 -1.25 5.34
N ARG A 249 0.24 -1.96 4.25
CA ARG A 249 -0.51 -3.10 3.68
C ARG A 249 -0.81 -4.20 4.70
N HIS A 250 0.12 -4.44 5.63
CA HIS A 250 -0.02 -5.47 6.66
C HIS A 250 -0.12 -4.90 8.09
N GLN A 251 -0.35 -3.59 8.22
CA GLN A 251 -0.61 -2.93 9.50
C GLN A 251 -1.91 -3.48 10.12
N LYS A 252 -1.76 -4.34 11.12
CA LYS A 252 -2.88 -4.97 11.86
C LYS A 252 -3.11 -4.27 13.21
N SER A 253 -2.02 -3.86 13.85
CA SER A 253 -2.05 -3.07 15.07
C SER A 253 -2.62 -1.67 14.83
N CYS A 254 -3.20 -1.08 15.88
CA CYS A 254 -3.78 0.25 15.82
C CYS A 254 -2.68 1.32 15.79
N MET A 255 -2.67 2.15 14.75
CA MET A 255 -1.78 3.30 14.63
C MET A 255 -2.23 4.40 15.59
N GLY A 256 -1.30 4.91 16.40
CA GLY A 256 -1.59 5.98 17.34
C GLY A 256 -1.96 7.29 16.63
N GLN A 257 -1.30 7.64 15.53
CA GLN A 257 -1.57 8.88 14.81
C GLN A 257 -1.28 8.77 13.31
N LEU A 258 -2.26 9.15 12.49
CA LEU A 258 -2.10 9.47 11.07
C LEU A 258 -2.26 10.98 10.88
N SER A 259 -1.25 11.64 10.33
CA SER A 259 -1.27 13.08 10.08
C SER A 259 -0.98 13.37 8.63
N ILE A 260 -1.87 14.09 7.96
CA ILE A 260 -1.68 14.56 6.59
C ILE A 260 -1.81 16.08 6.64
N LYS A 261 -0.69 16.77 6.42
CA LYS A 261 -0.64 18.23 6.48
C LYS A 261 -0.22 18.81 5.16
N MET A 262 -0.82 19.93 4.80
CA MET A 262 -0.40 20.77 3.69
C MET A 262 0.52 21.89 4.19
N ASP A 263 1.55 22.25 3.43
CA ASP A 263 2.36 23.44 3.70
C ASP A 263 1.82 24.71 2.99
N ARG A 264 2.32 25.86 3.45
CA ARG A 264 1.96 27.19 2.92
C ARG A 264 2.35 27.36 1.46
N THR A 265 3.50 26.85 1.04
CA THR A 265 3.97 26.98 -0.34
C THR A 265 3.03 26.31 -1.34
N SER A 266 2.33 25.27 -0.89
CA SER A 266 1.38 24.56 -1.71
C SER A 266 0.03 25.25 -1.81
N TRP A 267 -0.39 26.04 -0.81
CA TRP A 267 -1.65 26.80 -0.85
C TRP A 267 -1.72 27.72 -2.07
N PHE A 268 -0.64 28.43 -2.37
CA PHE A 268 -0.59 29.41 -3.47
C PHE A 268 -0.37 28.81 -4.86
N SER A 269 -0.11 27.50 -4.96
CA SER A 269 -0.11 26.83 -6.25
C SER A 269 -1.56 26.66 -6.70
N LYS A 270 -1.97 27.38 -7.76
CA LYS A 270 -3.36 27.39 -8.23
C LYS A 270 -3.89 25.98 -8.44
N GLU A 271 -5.07 25.70 -7.89
CA GLU A 271 -5.78 24.42 -8.01
C GLU A 271 -6.32 24.13 -9.42
N GLU A 272 -6.22 25.11 -10.33
CA GLU A 272 -6.87 25.09 -11.65
C GLU A 272 -6.13 24.30 -12.74
N ASP A 273 -4.94 23.74 -12.46
CA ASP A 273 -4.28 22.84 -13.41
C ASP A 273 -4.73 21.39 -13.19
N GLU A 274 -5.37 20.80 -14.20
CA GLU A 274 -5.65 19.34 -14.30
C GLU A 274 -4.38 18.48 -14.08
N ASP A 275 -3.20 19.09 -14.23
CA ASP A 275 -1.90 18.47 -14.01
C ASP A 275 -1.41 18.52 -12.56
N SER A 276 -2.17 19.08 -11.61
CA SER A 276 -1.77 19.15 -10.21
C SER A 276 -1.54 17.76 -9.60
N VAL A 277 -0.37 17.59 -8.97
CA VAL A 277 0.04 16.33 -8.33
C VAL A 277 -0.84 16.01 -7.11
N ARG A 278 -1.47 17.01 -6.48
CA ARG A 278 -2.14 16.90 -5.18
C ARG A 278 -3.47 16.13 -5.23
N PRO A 279 -4.45 16.46 -6.10
CA PRO A 279 -5.67 15.66 -6.22
C PRO A 279 -5.35 14.21 -6.59
N LYS A 280 -4.30 14.00 -7.39
CA LYS A 280 -3.81 12.67 -7.74
C LYS A 280 -3.30 11.89 -6.52
N VAL A 281 -2.52 12.51 -5.63
CA VAL A 281 -2.06 11.86 -4.38
C VAL A 281 -3.25 11.44 -3.52
N PHE A 282 -4.23 12.33 -3.30
CA PHE A 282 -5.42 11.98 -2.50
C PHE A 282 -6.27 10.89 -3.13
N LYS A 283 -6.45 10.92 -4.46
CA LYS A 283 -7.16 9.86 -5.19
C LYS A 283 -6.45 8.51 -5.02
N LEU A 284 -5.13 8.48 -5.21
CA LEU A 284 -4.35 7.24 -5.05
C LEU A 284 -4.34 6.75 -3.60
N LEU A 285 -4.23 7.64 -2.61
CA LEU A 285 -4.33 7.28 -1.19
C LEU A 285 -5.70 6.67 -0.88
N ARG A 286 -6.78 7.26 -1.40
CA ARG A 286 -8.14 6.72 -1.30
C ARG A 286 -8.23 5.32 -1.90
N ASP A 287 -7.72 5.12 -3.11
CA ASP A 287 -7.74 3.83 -3.79
C ASP A 287 -6.99 2.77 -2.97
N VAL A 288 -5.84 3.13 -2.38
CA VAL A 288 -5.09 2.26 -1.45
C VAL A 288 -5.93 1.91 -0.23
N LEU A 289 -6.58 2.89 0.42
CA LEU A 289 -7.40 2.64 1.60
C LEU A 289 -8.62 1.75 1.30
N ILE A 290 -9.26 1.93 0.14
CA ILE A 290 -10.40 1.11 -0.33
C ILE A 290 -9.96 -0.32 -0.63
N SER A 291 -8.79 -0.51 -1.23
CA SER A 291 -8.31 -1.83 -1.65
C SER A 291 -7.97 -2.78 -0.49
N ARG A 292 -7.94 -2.28 0.75
CA ARG A 292 -7.55 -3.07 1.91
C ARG A 292 -8.61 -4.11 2.24
N THR A 293 -8.17 -5.32 2.57
CA THR A 293 -9.05 -6.37 3.12
C THR A 293 -9.59 -6.02 4.51
N SER A 294 -8.92 -5.13 5.24
CA SER A 294 -9.38 -4.59 6.52
C SER A 294 -9.04 -3.09 6.61
N PRO A 295 -10.00 -2.25 7.07
CA PRO A 295 -9.76 -0.82 7.24
C PRO A 295 -8.56 -0.53 8.15
N LEU A 296 -7.88 0.59 7.90
CA LEU A 296 -6.74 0.97 8.71
C LEU A 296 -7.21 1.48 10.08
N LYS A 297 -6.70 0.87 11.14
CA LYS A 297 -6.99 1.28 12.53
C LYS A 297 -6.14 2.47 12.92
N VAL A 298 -6.78 3.60 13.21
CA VAL A 298 -6.11 4.86 13.57
C VAL A 298 -6.81 5.47 14.79
N LYS A 299 -6.06 5.83 15.84
CA LYS A 299 -6.63 6.54 17.00
C LYS A 299 -6.83 8.03 16.75
N ILE A 300 -5.81 8.69 16.20
CA ILE A 300 -5.81 10.14 15.98
C ILE A 300 -5.61 10.41 14.50
N LEU A 301 -6.61 11.01 13.86
CA LEU A 301 -6.50 11.53 12.51
C LEU A 301 -6.32 13.05 12.56
N SER A 302 -5.22 13.55 12.00
CA SER A 302 -4.96 14.99 11.88
C SER A 302 -4.87 15.40 10.41
N LEU A 303 -5.69 16.35 10.00
CA LEU A 303 -5.81 16.82 8.63
C LEU A 303 -5.77 18.35 8.57
N THR A 304 -5.24 18.90 7.48
CA THR A 304 -5.44 20.32 7.14
C THR A 304 -6.70 20.49 6.29
N THR A 305 -7.38 21.64 6.33
CA THR A 305 -8.67 21.85 5.62
C THR A 305 -8.64 21.59 4.11
N GLN A 306 -7.46 21.67 3.50
CA GLN A 306 -7.20 21.42 2.08
C GLN A 306 -6.96 19.95 1.77
N CYS A 307 -6.88 19.12 2.81
CA CYS A 307 -6.95 17.70 2.60
C CYS A 307 -8.36 17.39 2.12
N LEU A 308 -8.46 16.59 1.06
CA LEU A 308 -9.74 16.02 0.65
C LEU A 308 -10.18 15.03 1.73
N VAL A 309 -10.78 15.52 2.81
CA VAL A 309 -11.07 14.77 4.05
C VAL A 309 -11.89 13.52 3.74
N MET A 310 -12.85 13.64 2.79
CA MET A 310 -13.67 12.55 2.26
C MET A 310 -12.88 11.45 1.53
N ASN A 311 -11.66 11.73 1.07
CA ASN A 311 -10.80 10.72 0.46
C ASN A 311 -10.06 9.88 1.51
N ILE A 312 -10.10 10.25 2.78
CA ILE A 312 -9.34 9.60 3.86
C ILE A 312 -10.25 9.07 4.95
N LEU A 313 -11.02 9.93 5.63
CA LEU A 313 -11.77 9.56 6.83
C LEU A 313 -12.73 8.37 6.61
N PRO A 314 -13.55 8.31 5.54
CA PRO A 314 -14.56 7.25 5.39
C PRO A 314 -13.99 5.84 5.22
N TYR A 315 -12.68 5.72 5.00
CA TYR A 315 -11.99 4.45 4.71
C TYR A 315 -11.14 3.95 5.88
N LEU A 316 -11.20 4.63 7.03
CA LEU A 316 -10.57 4.18 8.28
C LEU A 316 -11.52 3.31 9.10
N ASP A 317 -10.96 2.54 10.03
CA ASP A 317 -11.75 1.75 10.97
C ASP A 317 -12.44 2.68 11.98
N ALA A 318 -13.77 2.72 11.96
CA ALA A 318 -14.58 3.62 12.79
C ALA A 318 -14.51 3.29 14.29
N GLU A 319 -14.28 2.04 14.67
CA GLU A 319 -14.28 1.59 16.07
C GLU A 319 -13.05 2.07 16.86
N TYR A 320 -11.97 2.38 16.16
CA TYR A 320 -10.69 2.74 16.78
C TYR A 320 -10.41 4.25 16.75
N LEU A 321 -11.22 5.02 16.04
CA LEU A 321 -10.99 6.46 15.87
C LEU A 321 -11.41 7.22 17.12
N GLU A 322 -10.44 7.77 17.85
CA GLU A 322 -10.67 8.51 19.08
C GLU A 322 -10.76 10.02 18.82
N LEU A 323 -9.93 10.58 17.94
CA LEU A 323 -9.87 12.01 17.67
C LEU A 323 -9.79 12.32 16.18
N ILE A 324 -10.72 13.14 15.71
CA ILE A 324 -10.67 13.84 14.42
C ILE A 324 -10.17 15.25 14.69
N PHE A 325 -9.00 15.60 14.15
CA PHE A 325 -8.44 16.94 14.25
C PHE A 325 -8.26 17.56 12.87
N ILE A 326 -9.04 18.59 12.59
CA ILE A 326 -8.94 19.39 11.38
C ILE A 326 -8.39 20.77 11.75
N ARG A 327 -7.47 21.29 10.96
CA ARG A 327 -6.92 22.64 11.17
C ARG A 327 -6.74 23.40 9.87
N LYS A 328 -6.80 24.73 9.94
CA LYS A 328 -6.31 25.58 8.85
C LYS A 328 -4.79 25.44 8.69
N ILE A 329 -4.29 25.78 7.50
CA ILE A 329 -2.85 26.01 7.31
C ILE A 329 -2.47 27.28 8.07
N GLU A 330 -1.36 27.24 8.81
CA GLU A 330 -0.84 28.39 9.56
C GLU A 330 -0.40 29.51 8.60
N GLU A 331 -0.54 30.78 9.01
CA GLU A 331 -0.10 31.98 8.27
C GLU A 331 -0.89 32.33 6.99
N ILE A 332 -2.13 31.86 6.89
CA ILE A 332 -3.11 32.31 5.90
C ILE A 332 -4.13 33.19 6.61
N ASP A 333 -4.23 34.47 6.22
CA ASP A 333 -5.14 35.43 6.86
C ASP A 333 -6.56 35.40 6.27
N GLU A 334 -6.80 34.64 5.20
CA GLU A 334 -8.13 34.50 4.59
C GLU A 334 -9.06 33.66 5.46
N GLU A 335 -10.27 34.14 5.72
CA GLU A 335 -11.28 33.35 6.40
C GLU A 335 -11.58 32.07 5.61
N CYS A 336 -11.40 30.92 6.27
CA CYS A 336 -11.56 29.61 5.65
C CYS A 336 -12.73 28.91 6.31
N THR A 337 -13.71 28.55 5.47
CA THR A 337 -14.87 27.77 5.90
C THR A 337 -14.70 26.32 5.52
N ILE A 338 -15.31 25.43 6.31
CA ILE A 338 -15.33 24.00 6.02
C ILE A 338 -16.77 23.51 5.90
N ASP A 339 -17.03 22.80 4.80
CA ASP A 339 -18.27 22.06 4.57
C ASP A 339 -18.11 20.63 5.12
N LEU A 340 -19.06 20.23 5.97
CA LEU A 340 -19.07 18.95 6.66
C LEU A 340 -20.29 18.09 6.27
N ASP A 341 -21.09 18.50 5.28
CA ASP A 341 -22.37 17.88 4.89
C ASP A 341 -22.25 16.37 4.63
N GLU A 342 -21.23 15.97 3.88
CA GLU A 342 -21.04 14.56 3.54
C GLU A 342 -20.26 13.80 4.61
N ILE A 343 -19.38 14.47 5.34
CA ILE A 343 -18.50 13.79 6.30
C ILE A 343 -19.20 13.51 7.63
N SER A 344 -20.11 14.37 8.06
CA SER A 344 -20.88 14.19 9.29
C SER A 344 -21.76 12.94 9.28
N LYS A 345 -22.10 12.45 8.08
CA LYS A 345 -22.89 11.24 7.82
C LYS A 345 -22.07 9.95 7.91
N THR A 346 -20.74 10.04 7.97
CA THR A 346 -19.86 8.86 7.96
C THR A 346 -19.89 8.12 9.31
N GLU A 347 -19.72 6.81 9.29
CA GLU A 347 -19.67 6.00 10.52
C GLU A 347 -18.51 6.43 11.42
N GLN A 348 -17.37 6.80 10.83
CA GLN A 348 -16.18 7.28 11.53
C GLN A 348 -16.43 8.59 12.26
N TRP A 349 -17.20 9.50 11.67
CA TRP A 349 -17.60 10.74 12.33
C TRP A 349 -18.53 10.46 13.51
N ILE A 350 -19.55 9.63 13.29
CA ILE A 350 -20.57 9.30 14.29
C ILE A 350 -19.96 8.59 15.52
N LYS A 351 -18.97 7.70 15.31
CA LYS A 351 -18.35 6.91 16.39
C LYS A 351 -17.13 7.57 17.04
N ALA A 352 -16.58 8.62 16.42
CA ALA A 352 -15.41 9.29 16.97
C ALA A 352 -15.74 9.94 18.32
N LYS A 353 -14.84 9.79 19.28
CA LYS A 353 -15.04 10.34 20.63
C LYS A 353 -14.80 11.84 20.67
N ARG A 354 -13.85 12.33 19.88
CA ARG A 354 -13.35 13.70 19.99
C ARG A 354 -13.27 14.37 18.62
N LEU A 355 -13.72 15.61 18.57
CA LEU A 355 -13.61 16.47 17.40
C LEU A 355 -12.88 17.76 17.76
N ARG A 356 -11.89 18.13 16.95
CA ARG A 356 -11.26 19.45 17.00
C ARG A 356 -11.23 20.04 15.62
N ILE A 357 -11.77 21.24 15.46
CA ILE A 357 -11.64 22.05 14.25
C ILE A 357 -11.04 23.38 14.69
N LYS A 358 -9.76 23.59 14.37
CA LYS A 358 -9.00 24.75 14.84
C LYS A 358 -8.75 25.73 13.69
N ASP A 359 -8.93 27.01 13.99
CA ASP A 359 -8.65 28.13 13.08
C ASP A 359 -9.50 28.09 11.79
N LEU A 360 -10.66 27.43 11.80
CA LEU A 360 -11.62 27.34 10.69
C LEU A 360 -13.03 27.61 11.21
N THR A 361 -13.85 28.24 10.38
CA THR A 361 -15.26 28.51 10.68
C THR A 361 -16.13 27.42 10.07
N VAL A 362 -16.95 26.76 10.88
CA VAL A 362 -17.89 25.71 10.45
C VAL A 362 -19.24 26.35 10.10
N ARG A 363 -19.72 26.08 8.88
CA ARG A 363 -21.02 26.60 8.40
C ARG A 363 -22.22 25.72 8.74
N MET A 364 -21.95 24.43 8.97
CA MET A 364 -22.98 23.46 9.30
C MET A 364 -23.57 23.75 10.69
N SER A 365 -24.90 23.56 10.83
CA SER A 365 -25.56 23.64 12.13
C SER A 365 -25.06 22.53 13.07
N ILE A 366 -25.01 22.82 14.37
CA ILE A 366 -24.61 21.81 15.37
C ILE A 366 -25.58 20.62 15.45
N GLN A 367 -26.83 20.81 15.01
CA GLN A 367 -27.84 19.76 14.90
C GLN A 367 -27.48 18.77 13.81
N ASP A 368 -27.15 19.28 12.62
CA ASP A 368 -26.77 18.48 11.46
C ASP A 368 -25.41 17.79 11.66
N MET A 369 -24.50 18.43 12.40
CA MET A 369 -23.24 17.82 12.84
C MET A 369 -23.42 16.70 13.88
N ASN A 370 -24.58 16.67 14.54
CA ASN A 370 -24.89 15.82 15.67
C ASN A 370 -23.79 15.86 16.76
N ILE A 371 -23.46 17.07 17.22
CA ILE A 371 -22.32 17.31 18.11
C ILE A 371 -22.39 16.52 19.44
N LEU A 372 -23.57 16.03 19.81
CA LEU A 372 -23.81 15.27 21.04
C LEU A 372 -23.19 13.87 21.00
N ASN A 373 -22.85 13.35 19.82
CA ASN A 373 -22.12 12.09 19.69
C ASN A 373 -20.70 12.17 20.26
N PHE A 374 -20.12 13.37 20.32
CA PHE A 374 -18.75 13.56 20.78
C PHE A 374 -18.67 13.63 22.31
N GLU A 375 -17.71 12.89 22.87
CA GLU A 375 -17.25 13.08 24.24
C GLU A 375 -16.55 14.45 24.41
N TRP A 376 -15.83 14.93 23.40
CA TRP A 376 -15.20 16.24 23.47
C TRP A 376 -15.19 16.90 22.11
N ILE A 377 -15.57 18.16 22.06
CA ILE A 377 -15.64 18.96 20.83
C ILE A 377 -14.96 20.31 21.07
N ASP A 378 -14.25 20.83 20.09
CA ASP A 378 -13.60 22.16 20.09
C ASP A 378 -13.66 22.69 18.65
N ILE A 379 -14.62 23.58 18.37
CA ILE A 379 -14.92 24.10 17.02
C ILE A 379 -15.29 25.59 17.11
N THR A 380 -15.22 26.29 15.97
CA THR A 380 -15.78 27.65 15.79
C THR A 380 -16.90 27.58 14.75
N LEU A 381 -18.06 28.18 15.04
CA LEU A 381 -19.24 28.20 14.16
C LEU A 381 -19.39 29.58 13.50
N GLU A 382 -19.87 29.62 12.25
CA GLU A 382 -20.17 30.89 11.54
C GLU A 382 -21.36 31.60 12.17
N SER A 383 -22.41 30.83 12.48
CA SER A 383 -23.59 31.34 13.15
C SER A 383 -24.22 30.26 14.03
N MET A 384 -24.96 30.69 15.05
CA MET A 384 -25.83 29.84 15.85
C MET A 384 -27.24 30.39 15.81
N THR A 385 -28.19 29.54 15.41
CA THR A 385 -29.61 29.90 15.40
C THR A 385 -30.23 29.76 16.79
N GLN A 386 -31.42 30.34 16.99
CA GLN A 386 -32.17 30.13 18.24
C GLN A 386 -32.55 28.65 18.44
N GLU A 387 -32.71 27.90 17.35
CA GLU A 387 -32.93 26.46 17.35
C GLU A 387 -31.69 25.70 17.81
N ASP A 388 -30.50 26.08 17.35
CA ASP A 388 -29.23 25.50 17.80
C ASP A 388 -28.99 25.73 19.30
N ILE A 389 -29.26 26.95 19.77
CA ILE A 389 -29.24 27.24 21.21
C ILE A 389 -30.23 26.33 21.93
N THR A 390 -31.43 26.12 21.38
CA THR A 390 -32.47 25.22 21.93
C THR A 390 -32.07 23.75 21.87
N TYR A 391 -31.34 23.31 20.86
CA TYR A 391 -30.80 21.98 20.72
C TYR A 391 -29.72 21.71 21.78
N CYS A 392 -28.78 22.65 21.95
CA CYS A 392 -27.91 22.70 23.10
C CYS A 392 -28.75 22.64 24.40
N ARG A 393 -29.82 23.45 24.51
CA ARG A 393 -30.67 23.52 25.71
C ARG A 393 -31.34 22.18 26.01
N LYS A 394 -31.82 21.46 25.00
CA LYS A 394 -32.49 20.17 25.17
C LYS A 394 -31.51 19.08 25.57
N ALA A 395 -30.28 19.15 25.07
CA ALA A 395 -29.21 18.26 25.48
C ALA A 395 -28.68 18.56 26.90
N THR A 396 -28.87 19.79 27.41
CA THR A 396 -28.20 20.24 28.64
C THR A 396 -29.06 21.00 29.67
N ALA A 397 -30.38 21.09 29.49
CA ALA A 397 -31.31 21.90 30.30
C ALA A 397 -30.76 23.32 30.61
N LEU A 398 -30.57 24.14 29.56
CA LEU A 398 -29.99 25.48 29.66
C LEU A 398 -30.85 26.45 30.50
N GLY A 399 -30.32 26.88 31.66
CA GLY A 399 -30.74 28.08 32.39
C GLY A 399 -29.99 29.35 31.93
N ALA A 400 -30.01 30.41 32.75
CA ALA A 400 -29.22 31.62 32.53
C ALA A 400 -27.71 31.30 32.47
N PRO A 401 -26.89 32.11 31.74
CA PRO A 401 -25.43 31.99 31.77
C PRO A 401 -24.91 32.00 33.20
N TYR A 402 -23.93 31.14 33.46
CA TYR A 402 -23.22 31.12 34.74
C TYR A 402 -22.51 32.46 34.97
N ARG A 403 -21.91 33.01 33.92
CA ARG A 403 -21.19 34.28 33.94
C ARG A 403 -21.33 34.98 32.60
N VAL A 404 -21.43 36.30 32.63
CA VAL A 404 -21.30 37.16 31.45
C VAL A 404 -20.08 38.04 31.72
N ASP A 405 -19.06 37.92 30.89
CA ASP A 405 -17.84 38.71 30.92
C ASP A 405 -17.89 39.78 29.83
N ASP A 406 -17.61 41.02 30.21
CA ASP A 406 -17.50 42.20 29.33
C ASP A 406 -18.69 42.43 28.37
N ASP A 407 -19.92 42.04 28.75
CA ASP A 407 -21.19 42.15 27.97
C ASP A 407 -21.22 41.42 26.61
N PHE A 408 -20.13 40.74 26.27
CA PHE A 408 -19.93 40.09 24.97
C PHE A 408 -19.55 38.62 25.12
N GLU A 409 -19.05 38.15 26.27
CA GLU A 409 -18.68 36.76 26.49
C GLU A 409 -19.65 36.10 27.48
N TYR A 410 -20.37 35.06 27.04
CA TYR A 410 -21.38 34.36 27.83
C TYR A 410 -20.88 32.95 28.14
N LEU A 411 -20.70 32.66 29.43
CA LEU A 411 -20.24 31.36 29.91
C LEU A 411 -21.41 30.57 30.47
N TRP A 412 -21.48 29.30 30.08
CA TRP A 412 -22.31 28.30 30.71
C TRP A 412 -21.50 27.06 31.08
N TYR A 413 -21.96 26.41 32.13
CA TYR A 413 -21.44 25.12 32.57
C TYR A 413 -22.63 24.21 32.82
N PHE A 414 -22.79 23.16 32.02
CA PHE A 414 -23.92 22.24 32.13
C PHE A 414 -23.48 20.91 32.70
N ARG A 415 -24.07 20.49 33.81
CA ARG A 415 -23.83 19.15 34.34
C ARG A 415 -24.35 18.11 33.35
N ILE A 416 -23.50 17.15 32.99
CA ILE A 416 -23.93 16.02 32.17
C ILE A 416 -24.44 14.95 33.13
N GLU A 417 -25.74 14.62 33.01
CA GLU A 417 -26.39 13.68 33.92
C GLU A 417 -25.63 12.36 34.03
N ASN A 418 -25.56 11.82 35.24
CA ASN A 418 -24.86 10.56 35.56
C ASN A 418 -23.35 10.55 35.28
N THR A 419 -22.72 11.72 35.11
CA THR A 419 -21.25 11.84 34.98
C THR A 419 -20.69 12.91 35.92
N PRO A 420 -19.39 12.86 36.27
CA PRO A 420 -18.68 13.96 36.94
C PRO A 420 -18.26 15.07 35.97
N GLU A 421 -18.81 15.13 34.76
CA GLU A 421 -18.42 16.06 33.70
C GLU A 421 -19.46 17.16 33.48
N TYR A 422 -18.98 18.32 33.03
CA TYR A 422 -19.77 19.48 32.65
C TYR A 422 -19.46 19.90 31.23
N LEU A 423 -20.47 20.22 30.41
CA LEU A 423 -20.28 20.93 29.15
C LEU A 423 -20.08 22.42 29.44
N HIS A 424 -18.86 22.90 29.29
CA HIS A 424 -18.51 24.31 29.29
C HIS A 424 -18.78 24.90 27.91
N VAL A 425 -19.59 25.95 27.86
CA VAL A 425 -19.93 26.67 26.64
C VAL A 425 -19.55 28.12 26.85
N VAL A 426 -18.74 28.66 25.97
CA VAL A 426 -18.42 30.09 25.90
C VAL A 426 -19.01 30.59 24.60
N LEU A 427 -19.78 31.66 24.63
CA LEU A 427 -20.27 32.36 23.45
C LEU A 427 -19.74 33.78 23.50
N GLU A 428 -18.88 34.16 22.56
CA GLU A 428 -18.46 35.55 22.36
C GLU A 428 -19.33 36.19 21.26
N GLN A 429 -20.02 37.28 21.57
CA GLN A 429 -20.79 38.13 20.65
C GLN A 429 -20.16 39.52 20.64
N GLY A 430 -19.42 39.91 19.59
CA GLY A 430 -18.84 41.26 19.51
C GLY A 430 -19.88 42.36 19.21
N PRO A 431 -19.64 43.64 19.57
CA PRO A 431 -20.59 44.74 19.38
C PRO A 431 -20.92 45.11 17.92
N LEU A 432 -20.19 44.57 16.93
CA LEU A 432 -20.32 44.90 15.51
C LEU A 432 -20.15 43.70 14.55
N GLN A 433 -20.12 42.45 15.04
CA GLN A 433 -20.00 41.26 14.20
C GLN A 433 -21.30 40.44 14.20
N ILE A 434 -21.71 40.01 13.01
CA ILE A 434 -22.84 39.10 12.76
C ILE A 434 -22.46 37.64 13.13
N GLU A 435 -21.20 37.41 13.49
CA GLU A 435 -20.61 36.11 13.81
C GLU A 435 -20.32 36.02 15.32
N GLY A 436 -20.81 34.95 15.95
CA GLY A 436 -20.58 34.67 17.37
C GLY A 436 -19.63 33.49 17.53
N CYS A 437 -18.47 33.69 18.16
CA CYS A 437 -17.52 32.61 18.43
C CYS A 437 -18.04 31.76 19.59
N SER A 438 -18.41 30.52 19.31
CA SER A 438 -18.91 29.59 20.32
C SER A 438 -17.89 28.50 20.59
N TYR A 439 -17.33 28.44 21.79
CA TYR A 439 -16.46 27.37 22.25
C TYR A 439 -17.24 26.39 23.13
N PHE A 440 -17.01 25.10 22.92
CA PHE A 440 -17.59 24.02 23.71
C PHE A 440 -16.45 23.19 24.30
N LYS A 441 -16.59 22.69 25.53
CA LYS A 441 -15.62 21.75 26.14
C LYS A 441 -16.26 20.97 27.26
N LYS A 442 -16.12 19.63 27.26
CA LYS A 442 -16.36 18.87 28.49
C LYS A 442 -15.23 19.07 29.49
N ILE A 443 -15.56 19.42 30.72
CA ILE A 443 -14.64 19.60 31.84
C ILE A 443 -15.11 18.81 33.04
N HIS A 444 -14.18 18.15 33.72
CA HIS A 444 -14.44 17.48 34.99
C HIS A 444 -14.93 18.49 36.04
N GLN A 445 -15.84 18.10 36.94
CA GLN A 445 -16.47 18.97 37.95
C GLN A 445 -15.45 19.79 38.77
N ASN A 446 -14.29 19.21 39.11
CA ASN A 446 -13.19 19.88 39.82
C ASN A 446 -12.49 21.01 39.03
N LYS A 447 -12.82 21.18 37.75
CA LYS A 447 -12.33 22.27 36.88
C LYS A 447 -13.45 23.26 36.55
N THR A 448 -14.60 23.11 37.17
CA THR A 448 -15.71 24.07 37.11
C THR A 448 -15.60 25.02 38.29
N PRO A 449 -16.17 26.23 38.22
CA PRO A 449 -16.16 27.18 39.32
C PRO A 449 -17.15 26.83 40.45
N PHE A 450 -17.86 25.69 40.36
CA PHE A 450 -18.82 25.22 41.36
C PHE A 450 -18.21 24.36 42.47
N PHE A 451 -16.97 23.91 42.28
CA PHE A 451 -16.21 23.03 43.17
C PHE A 451 -14.77 23.54 43.28
#